data_AF-A0A520QPQ1-F1
#
_entry.id   AF-A0A520QPQ1-F1
#
_cell.length_a   1.000
_cell.length_b   1.000
_cell.length_c   1.000
_cell.angle_alpha   90.00
_cell.angle_beta   90.00
_cell.angle_gamma   90.00
#
_symmetry.space_group_name_H-M   'P 1'
#
loop_
_entity.id
_entity.type
_entity.pdbx_description
1 polymer ?
#
loop_
_entity_poly.entity_id
_entity_poly.type
_entity_poly.pdbx_seq_one_letter_code
_entity_poly.pdbx_strand_id
1 'polypeptide(L)'
;MKNFVYALIVLLAIVHQDLWWWDNKTLVLGFMPLGLFYHALFSCMAAAVWALAIKWAWPSDIEAWAEETYVESNDDQGGEQE
;
A
#
# COMPACT_ATOMS: atom_id res chain seq x y z
N MET A 1 -12.26 3.48 9.84
CA MET A 1 -11.54 2.45 9.05
C MET A 1 -10.06 2.82 8.82
N LYS A 2 -9.71 4.08 8.51
CA LYS A 2 -8.30 4.55 8.37
C LYS A 2 -7.34 4.09 9.49
N ASN A 3 -7.72 4.25 10.75
CA ASN A 3 -6.87 3.87 11.89
C ASN A 3 -6.53 2.37 11.91
N PHE A 4 -7.44 1.52 11.44
CA PHE A 4 -7.20 0.09 11.31
C PHE A 4 -6.18 -0.22 10.22
N VAL A 5 -6.26 0.46 9.07
CA VAL A 5 -5.26 0.35 7.99
C VAL A 5 -3.88 0.78 8.49
N TYR A 6 -3.79 1.90 9.21
CA TYR A 6 -2.51 2.35 9.78
C TYR A 6 -1.93 1.35 10.79
N ALA A 7 -2.76 0.78 11.66
CA ALA A 7 -2.32 -0.28 12.58
C ALA A 7 -1.78 -1.51 11.82
N LEU A 8 -2.43 -1.88 10.71
CA LEU A 8 -2.01 -2.99 9.86
C LEU A 8 -0.65 -2.71 9.17
N ILE A 9 -0.42 -1.48 8.73
CA ILE A 9 0.87 -1.06 8.14
C ILE A 9 2.00 -1.14 9.18
N VAL A 10 1.76 -0.64 10.40
CA VAL A 10 2.74 -0.72 11.49
C VAL A 10 3.04 -2.17 11.85
N LEU A 11 2.01 -3.01 11.94
CA LEU A 11 2.18 -4.44 12.17
C LEU A 11 3.00 -5.08 11.05
N LEU A 12 2.72 -4.75 9.79
CA LEU A 12 3.49 -5.23 8.65
C LEU A 12 4.96 -4.83 8.76
N ALA A 13 5.26 -3.59 9.16
CA ALA A 13 6.63 -3.11 9.31
C ALA A 13 7.41 -3.90 10.38
N ILE A 14 6.76 -4.27 11.48
CA ILE A 14 7.38 -5.10 12.53
C ILE A 14 7.63 -6.52 12.02
N VAL A 15 6.62 -7.12 11.39
CA VAL A 15 6.68 -8.46 10.80
C VAL A 15 7.76 -8.52 9.71
N HIS A 16 7.97 -7.43 8.97
CA HIS A 16 8.98 -7.35 7.91
C HIS A 16 10.43 -7.47 8.39
N GLN A 17 10.72 -7.15 9.66
CA GLN A 17 12.08 -7.20 10.20
C GLN A 17 12.69 -8.61 10.21
N ASP A 18 11.86 -9.66 10.11
CA ASP A 18 12.25 -11.06 9.96
C ASP A 18 13.48 -11.52 10.80
N LEU A 19 13.51 -11.15 12.08
CA LEU A 19 14.58 -11.54 13.02
C LEU A 19 14.42 -12.96 13.58
N TRP A 20 13.32 -13.64 13.24
CA TRP A 20 12.78 -14.83 13.91
C TRP A 20 13.18 -16.09 13.16
N TRP A 21 13.02 -16.09 11.83
CA TRP A 21 13.23 -17.25 10.97
C TRP A 21 14.46 -17.12 10.07
N TRP A 22 15.28 -16.08 10.30
CA TRP A 22 16.49 -15.80 9.53
C TRP A 22 17.48 -16.99 9.45
N ASP A 23 17.64 -17.76 10.53
CA ASP A 23 18.54 -18.93 10.57
C ASP A 23 17.82 -20.27 10.34
N ASN A 24 16.51 -20.26 10.03
CA ASN A 24 15.75 -21.49 9.88
C ASN A 24 15.88 -22.08 8.47
N LYS A 25 16.63 -23.17 8.35
CA LYS A 25 16.91 -23.89 7.09
C LYS A 25 15.85 -24.92 6.72
N THR A 26 14.71 -24.96 7.41
CA THR A 26 13.63 -25.89 7.09
C THR A 26 13.16 -25.65 5.66
N LEU A 27 13.14 -26.70 4.86
CA LEU A 27 12.68 -26.64 3.47
C LEU A 27 11.17 -26.85 3.42
N VAL A 28 10.46 -25.87 2.88
CA VAL A 28 9.04 -25.93 2.53
C VAL A 28 8.91 -26.41 1.09
N LEU A 29 7.92 -27.27 0.82
CA LEU A 29 7.68 -27.88 -0.49
C LEU A 29 8.88 -28.66 -1.08
N GLY A 30 9.86 -29.00 -0.24
CA GLY A 30 11.06 -29.75 -0.64
C GLY A 30 12.13 -28.95 -1.40
N PHE A 31 11.95 -27.65 -1.65
CA PHE A 31 12.92 -26.84 -2.40
C PHE A 31 13.14 -25.41 -1.87
N MET A 32 12.21 -24.87 -1.08
CA MET A 32 12.23 -23.46 -0.69
C MET A 32 12.57 -23.30 0.80
N PRO A 33 13.56 -22.49 1.20
CA PRO A 33 13.80 -22.18 2.61
C PRO A 33 12.58 -21.50 3.25
N LEU A 34 12.30 -21.81 4.52
CA LEU A 34 11.16 -21.26 5.26
C LEU A 34 11.15 -19.72 5.30
N GLY A 35 12.32 -19.08 5.49
CA GLY A 35 12.43 -17.62 5.45
C GLY A 35 12.01 -17.03 4.09
N LEU A 36 12.37 -17.68 2.98
CA LEU A 36 11.98 -17.23 1.64
C LEU A 36 10.48 -17.39 1.41
N PHE A 37 9.90 -18.51 1.85
CA PHE A 37 8.46 -18.74 1.79
C PHE A 37 7.68 -17.71 2.61
N TYR A 38 8.19 -17.38 3.80
CA TYR A 38 7.63 -16.34 4.65
C TYR A 38 7.63 -14.97 3.96
N HIS A 39 8.73 -14.57 3.32
CA HIS A 39 8.80 -13.34 2.56
C HIS A 39 7.86 -13.32 1.34
N ALA A 40 7.66 -14.46 0.67
CA ALA A 40 6.69 -14.56 -0.41
C ALA A 40 5.26 -14.30 0.10
N LEU A 41 4.88 -14.93 1.21
CA LEU A 41 3.59 -14.67 1.86
C LEU A 41 3.45 -13.23 2.36
N PHE A 42 4.51 -12.68 2.96
CA PHE A 42 4.53 -11.29 3.38
C PHE A 42 4.25 -10.33 2.22
N SER A 43 4.82 -10.60 1.05
CA SER A 43 4.62 -9.77 -0.15
C SER A 43 3.15 -9.80 -0.60
N CYS A 44 2.51 -10.98 -0.56
CA CYS A 44 1.08 -11.11 -0.82
C CYS A 44 0.22 -10.34 0.21
N MET A 45 0.59 -10.43 1.49
CA MET A 45 -0.09 -9.67 2.56
C MET A 45 0.06 -8.16 2.33
N ALA A 46 1.26 -7.68 2.00
CA ALA A 46 1.52 -6.26 1.72
C ALA A 46 0.66 -5.74 0.58
N ALA A 47 0.55 -6.49 -0.52
CA ALA A 47 -0.33 -6.14 -1.63
C ALA A 47 -1.81 -6.04 -1.19
N ALA A 48 -2.28 -6.97 -0.36
CA ALA A 48 -3.64 -6.94 0.18
C ALA A 48 -3.86 -5.71 1.10
N VAL A 49 -2.92 -5.40 2.00
CA VAL A 49 -2.99 -4.20 2.84
C VAL A 49 -3.04 -2.94 1.99
N TRP A 50 -2.25 -2.88 0.92
CA TRP A 50 -2.23 -1.75 0.01
C TRP A 50 -3.57 -1.57 -0.72
N ALA A 51 -4.18 -2.67 -1.18
CA ALA A 51 -5.53 -2.63 -1.76
C ALA A 51 -6.58 -2.12 -0.77
N LEU A 52 -6.49 -2.52 0.51
CA LEU A 52 -7.36 -2.00 1.57
C LEU A 52 -7.09 -0.52 1.86
N ALA A 53 -5.83 -0.09 1.80
CA ALA A 53 -5.44 1.30 1.99
C ALA A 53 -6.02 2.21 0.90
N ILE A 54 -5.95 1.79 -0.37
CA ILE A 54 -6.58 2.52 -1.47
C ILE A 54 -8.10 2.58 -1.28
N LYS A 55 -8.74 1.47 -0.87
CA LYS A 55 -10.20 1.44 -0.74
C LYS A 55 -10.75 2.26 0.44
N TRP A 56 -10.02 2.32 1.56
CA TRP A 56 -10.56 2.86 2.83
C TRP A 56 -9.77 3.99 3.44
N ALA A 57 -8.52 4.19 3.04
CA ALA A 57 -7.65 5.23 3.57
C ALA A 57 -7.31 6.32 2.55
N TRP A 58 -7.69 6.15 1.28
CA TRP A 58 -7.49 7.15 0.25
C TRP A 58 -8.28 8.44 0.55
N PRO A 59 -7.64 9.62 0.54
CA PRO A 59 -8.27 10.87 0.88
C PRO A 59 -9.05 11.46 -0.31
N SER A 60 -10.38 11.33 -0.28
CA SER A 60 -11.28 11.90 -1.30
C SER A 60 -11.22 13.44 -1.38
N ASP A 61 -10.87 14.11 -0.29
CA ASP A 61 -10.77 15.58 -0.26
C ASP A 61 -9.65 16.09 -1.18
N ILE A 62 -8.58 15.30 -1.34
CA ILE A 62 -7.46 15.64 -2.23
C ILE A 62 -7.87 15.44 -3.70
N GLU A 63 -8.70 14.42 -3.99
CA GLU A 63 -9.24 14.20 -5.34
C GLU A 63 -10.18 15.33 -5.74
N ALA A 64 -11.08 15.74 -4.84
CA ALA A 64 -12.00 16.85 -5.08
C ALA A 64 -11.25 18.17 -5.32
N TRP A 65 -10.24 18.48 -4.51
CA TRP A 65 -9.38 19.66 -4.71
C TRP A 65 -8.65 19.62 -6.06
N ALA A 66 -8.14 18.44 -6.45
CA ALA A 66 -7.46 18.29 -7.74
C ALA A 66 -8.42 18.55 -8.89
N GLU A 67 -9.63 17.97 -8.87
CA GLU A 67 -10.66 18.19 -9.89
C GLU A 67 -11.10 19.65 -9.98
N GLU A 68 -11.32 20.32 -8.86
CA GLU A 68 -11.67 21.75 -8.83
C GLU A 68 -10.57 22.63 -9.45
N THR A 69 -9.30 22.37 -9.10
CA THR A 69 -8.14 23.08 -9.66
C THR A 69 -8.00 22.85 -11.17
N TYR A 70 -8.28 21.64 -11.66
CA TYR A 70 -8.28 21.35 -13.09
C TYR A 70 -9.34 22.16 -13.85
N VAL A 71 -10.56 22.26 -13.30
CA VAL A 71 -11.65 23.05 -13.91
C VAL A 71 -11.28 24.53 -13.96
N GLU A 72 -10.82 25.11 -12.85
CA GLU A 72 -10.41 26.52 -12.78
C GLU A 72 -9.29 26.86 -13.77
N SER A 73 -8.29 25.99 -13.91
CA SER A 73 -7.19 26.18 -14.87
C SER A 73 -7.62 26.11 -16.34
N ASN A 74 -8.64 25.32 -16.66
CA ASN A 74 -9.16 25.19 -18.02
C ASN A 74 -10.08 26.36 -18.38
N ASP A 75 -10.83 26.89 -17.41
CA ASP A 75 -11.70 28.04 -17.59
C ASP A 75 -10.88 29.33 -17.83
N ASP A 76 -9.74 29.49 -17.14
CA ASP A 76 -8.83 30.63 -17.32
C ASP A 76 -8.15 30.62 -18.71
N GLN A 77 -7.85 29.42 -19.27
CA GLN A 77 -7.29 29.27 -20.63
C GLN A 77 -8.33 29.42 -21.75
N GLY A 78 -9.62 29.21 -21.46
CA GLY A 78 -10.71 29.40 -22.41
C GLY A 78 -11.06 30.87 -22.67
N GLY A 79 -10.70 31.77 -21.75
CA GLY A 79 -10.94 33.22 -21.86
C GLY A 79 -9.91 34.00 -22.67
N GLU A 80 -8.76 33.39 -23.00
CA GLU A 80 -7.71 34.04 -23.80
C GLU A 80 -7.84 33.78 -25.32
N GLN A 81 -8.81 32.96 -25.75
CA GLN A 81 -8.99 32.57 -27.16
C GLN A 81 -10.16 33.28 -27.88
N GLU A 82 -10.80 34.28 -27.27
CA GLU A 82 -11.79 35.15 -27.96
C GLU A 82 -11.17 36.44 -28.54
#